data_AF-A0A3D6AS70-F1
#
_entry.id   AF-A0A3D6AS70-F1
#
_cell.length_a   1.000
_cell.length_b   1.000
_cell.length_c   1.000
_cell.angle_alpha   90.00
_cell.angle_beta   90.00
_cell.angle_gamma   90.00
#
_symmetry.space_group_name_H-M   'P 1'
#
loop_
_entity.id
_entity.type
_entity.pdbx_description
1 polymer ?
#
loop_
_entity_poly.entity_id
_entity_poly.type
_entity_poly.pdbx_seq_one_letter_code
_entity_poly.pdbx_strand_id
1 'polypeptide(L)' 'MKIDKNVWTDAKCAAFRVEFLTSREELFLYAKAIYSAIMWSREVNEKNRIIMKKNKSEK' A
#
# COMPACT_ATOMS: atom_id res chain seq x y z
N MET A 1 -8.66 -12.67 -1.93
CA MET A 1 -8.34 -11.26 -1.58
C MET A 1 -8.68 -10.38 -2.78
N LYS A 2 -9.61 -9.42 -2.62
CA LYS A 2 -10.03 -8.54 -3.73
C LYS A 2 -8.94 -7.48 -3.93
N ILE A 3 -8.37 -7.41 -5.13
CA ILE A 3 -7.33 -6.42 -5.47
C ILE A 3 -8.00 -5.07 -5.66
N ASP A 4 -7.48 -4.05 -4.99
CA ASP A 4 -7.81 -2.66 -5.29
C ASP A 4 -7.12 -2.27 -6.60
N LYS A 5 -7.89 -2.21 -7.70
CA LYS A 5 -7.38 -1.97 -9.04
C LYS A 5 -6.73 -0.59 -9.19
N ASN A 6 -7.19 0.40 -8.43
CA ASN A 6 -6.64 1.76 -8.48
C ASN A 6 -5.26 1.77 -7.82
N VAL A 7 -5.15 1.21 -6.61
CA VAL A 7 -3.86 1.07 -5.91
C VAL A 7 -2.88 0.22 -6.70
N TRP A 8 -3.35 -0.85 -7.34
CA TRP A 8 -2.50 -1.66 -8.21
C TRP A 8 -1.98 -0.89 -9.42
N THR A 9 -2.81 -0.02 -10.00
CA THR A 9 -2.39 0.84 -11.11
C THR A 9 -1.37 1.86 -10.65
N ASP A 10 -1.60 2.52 -9.51
CA ASP A 10 -0.66 3.49 -8.93
C ASP A 10 0.68 2.84 -8.57
N ALA A 11 0.65 1.63 -8.00
CA ALA A 11 1.84 0.88 -7.65
C ALA A 11 2.69 0.51 -8.89
N LYS A 12 2.04 0.11 -10.00
CA LYS A 12 2.75 -0.10 -11.27
C LYS A 12 3.33 1.21 -11.81
N CYS A 13 2.56 2.30 -11.83
CA CYS A 13 3.04 3.61 -12.27
C CYS A 13 4.25 4.08 -11.45
N ALA A 14 4.26 3.84 -10.14
CA ALA A 14 5.39 4.13 -9.28
C ALA A 14 6.60 3.24 -9.59
N ALA A 15 6.39 1.92 -9.81
CA ALA A 15 7.47 1.02 -10.22
C ALA A 15 8.08 1.40 -11.57
N PHE A 16 7.29 1.85 -12.54
CA PHE A 16 7.77 2.33 -13.84
C PHE A 16 8.68 3.57 -13.75
N ARG A 17 8.63 4.33 -12.66
CA ARG A 17 9.48 5.51 -12.43
C ARG A 17 10.83 5.17 -11.81
N VAL A 18 11.09 3.89 -11.50
CA VAL A 18 12.33 3.45 -10.85
C VAL A 18 13.36 3.09 -11.92
N GLU A 19 14.36 3.95 -12.08
CA GLU A 19 15.33 3.89 -13.17
C GLU A 19 16.22 2.65 -13.18
N PHE A 20 16.44 2.01 -12.02
CA PHE A 20 17.33 0.84 -11.92
C PHE A 20 16.62 -0.50 -12.17
N LEU A 21 15.31 -0.53 -12.40
CA LEU A 21 14.60 -1.77 -12.74
C LEU A 21 14.85 -2.10 -14.20
N THR A 22 15.44 -3.27 -14.45
CA THR A 22 15.96 -3.68 -15.76
C THR A 22 15.12 -4.77 -16.42
N SER A 23 14.27 -5.44 -15.64
CA SER A 23 13.42 -6.54 -16.13
C SER A 23 11.95 -6.35 -15.79
N ARG A 24 11.11 -7.05 -16.55
CA ARG A 24 9.68 -7.14 -16.29
C ARG A 24 9.43 -7.76 -14.92
N GLU A 25 10.18 -8.80 -14.57
CA GLU A 25 10.10 -9.50 -13.28
C GLU A 25 10.38 -8.54 -12.11
N GLU A 26 11.46 -7.76 -12.18
CA GLU A 26 11.80 -6.73 -11.19
C GLU A 26 10.68 -5.69 -11.06
N LEU A 27 10.15 -5.21 -12.18
CA LEU A 27 9.04 -4.25 -12.18
C LEU A 27 7.79 -4.80 -11.48
N PHE A 28 7.40 -6.04 -11.77
CA PHE A 28 6.24 -6.66 -11.12
C PHE A 28 6.49 -6.92 -9.64
N LEU A 29 7.70 -7.31 -9.23
CA LEU A 29 8.05 -7.49 -7.83
C LEU A 29 8.01 -6.16 -7.08
N TYR A 30 8.56 -5.10 -7.67
CA TYR A 30 8.56 -3.77 -7.07
C TYR A 30 7.14 -3.20 -6.94
N ALA A 31 6.32 -3.31 -7.99
CA ALA A 31 4.91 -2.91 -7.95
C ALA A 31 4.13 -3.68 -6.87
N LYS A 32 4.38 -5.00 -6.70
CA LYS A 32 3.76 -5.79 -5.63
C LYS A 32 4.20 -5.31 -4.25
N ALA A 33 5.48 -4.98 -4.06
CA ALA A 33 5.98 -4.45 -2.79
C ALA A 33 5.32 -3.11 -2.43
N ILE A 34 5.23 -2.18 -3.38
CA ILE A 34 4.53 -0.89 -3.19
C ILE A 34 3.06 -1.11 -2.83
N TYR A 35 2.35 -1.96 -3.59
CA TYR A 35 0.94 -2.27 -3.33
C TYR A 35 0.75 -2.79 -1.90
N SER A 36 1.56 -3.77 -1.49
CA SER A 36 1.50 -4.35 -0.14
C SER A 36 1.76 -3.30 0.94
N ALA A 37 2.73 -2.41 0.75
CA ALA A 37 3.01 -1.33 1.69
C ALA A 37 1.82 -0.35 1.84
N ILE A 38 1.17 0.02 0.72
CA ILE A 38 -0.02 0.89 0.75
C ILE A 38 -1.18 0.20 1.50
N MET A 39 -1.43 -1.07 1.22
CA MET A 39 -2.50 -1.81 1.88
C MET A 39 -2.25 -1.97 3.38
N TRP A 40 -1.01 -2.27 3.76
CA TRP A 40 -0.61 -2.36 5.16
C TRP A 40 -0.78 -1.01 5.88
N SER A 41 -0.36 0.09 5.25
CA SER A 41 -0.54 1.44 5.80
C SER A 41 -2.02 1.78 6.04
N ARG A 42 -2.91 1.43 5.11
CA ARG A 42 -4.36 1.60 5.29
C ARG A 42 -4.90 0.81 6.49
N GLU A 43 -4.46 -0.43 6.64
CA GLU A 43 -4.87 -1.29 7.77
C GLU A 43 -4.39 -0.71 9.11
N VAL A 44 -3.13 -0.26 9.18
CA VAL A 44 -2.55 0.36 10.36
C VAL A 44 -3.29 1.65 10.72
N ASN A 45 -3.57 2.50 9.74
CA ASN A 45 -4.32 3.75 9.96
C ASN A 45 -5.73 3.49 10.49
N GLU A 46 -6.42 2.46 10.00
CA GLU A 46 -7.75 2.10 10.51
C GLU A 46 -7.67 1.61 11.97
N LYS A 47 -6.71 0.74 12.28
CA LYS A 47 -6.47 0.29 13.66
C LYS A 47 -6.18 1.46 14.60
N ASN A 48 -5.33 2.39 14.19
CA ASN A 48 -5.00 3.59 14.96
C ASN A 48 -6.24 4.48 15.16
N ARG A 49 -7.08 4.65 14.14
CA ARG A 49 -8.33 5.42 14.23
C ARG A 49 -9.28 4.82 15.26
N ILE A 50 -9.42 3.50 15.30
CA ILE A 50 -10.26 2.80 16.29
C ILE A 50 -9.73 3.02 17.70
N ILE A 51 -8.41 2.86 17.91
CA ILE A 51 -7.77 3.10 19.21
C ILE A 51 -7.99 4.54 19.69
N MET A 52 -7.78 5.53 18.81
CA MET A 52 -7.99 6.94 19.16
C MET A 52 -9.44 7.25 19.54
N LYS A 53 -10.42 6.66 18.85
CA LYS A 53 -11.85 6.83 19.20
C LYS A 53 -12.16 6.25 20.57
N LYS A 54 -11.66 5.04 20.86
CA LYS A 54 -11.83 4.39 22.16
C LYS A 54 -11.24 5.23 23.30
N ASN A 55 -10.01 5.71 23.14
CA ASN A 55 -9.35 6.55 24.15
C ASN A 55 -10.06 7.89 24.38
N LYS A 56 -10.76 8.42 23.37
CA LYS A 56 -11.58 9.64 23.51
C LYS A 56 -12.92 9.38 24.22
N SER A 57 -13.51 8.20 24.06
CA SER A 57 -14.76 7.84 24.75
C SER A 57 -14.57 7.45 26.22
N GLU A 58 -13.34 7.10 26.61
CA GLU A 58 -12.96 6.76 28.00
C GLU A 58 -12.51 7.98 28.83
N LYS A 59 -12.46 9.18 28.20
CA LYS A 59 -12.22 10.47 28.85
C LYS A 59 -13.52 11.25 28.98
#